data_AF-W4GUV4-F1
#
_entry.id   AF-W4GUV4-F1
#
_cell.length_a   1.000
_cell.length_b   1.000
_cell.length_c   1.000
_cell.angle_alpha   90.00
_cell.angle_beta   90.00
_cell.angle_gamma   90.00
#
_symmetry.space_group_name_H-M   'P 1'
#
loop_
_entity.id
_entity.type
_entity.pdbx_description
1 polymer ?
#
loop_
_entity_poly.entity_id
_entity_poly.type
_entity_poly.pdbx_seq_one_letter_code
_entity_poly.pdbx_strand_id
1 'polypeptide(L)'
;MAPTWANGSVVTITHGETGSTFRALVEKDKAGQIVTLCNIDTPYEKLKVSQHDGETSWGAGGGKFAAFAATPVDSISNSTFTFQLCANQKKLNVDGSEGWYLGVSSSSAASRGILLTPDHVLVGNGAPCTFVVSEVTSRAHMQLSSATACNLPPLTPSQLESFCREGYLVLPRAVPLPLVHDALRRINHELGKPGMMIDGGVEGTAKLAGNISNHPAILDLYRPVHTAVESIVGQGCVVPPLGAQLALRFPELCAPYEPLGNEWHTDGMRQGKWNPFSLLVGIALSDTATSAENGNLLVFPRTHRTLHNMLQSPTDKEDLLRACVAADKAWGQGQHLPNLGPPLALKLSPGDVVLAHPKTAHRGGPNFSPHIRYQVYFRIKHKDHARLETQLETDLYADLTGCCHVIL
;
A
#
# COMPACT_ATOMS: atom_id res chain seq x y z
N MET A 1 -2.65 24.27 36.06
CA MET A 1 -1.34 24.72 35.53
C MET A 1 -1.41 24.72 33.99
N ALA A 2 -0.42 25.24 33.27
CA ALA A 2 -0.35 25.05 31.81
C ALA A 2 0.32 23.69 31.50
N PRO A 3 0.10 23.07 30.31
CA PRO A 3 0.83 21.88 29.90
C PRO A 3 2.34 22.12 29.89
N THR A 4 3.16 21.16 30.30
CA THR A 4 4.62 21.34 30.43
C THR A 4 5.42 21.11 29.13
N TRP A 5 4.81 20.53 28.10
CA TRP A 5 5.46 20.16 26.83
C TRP A 5 6.13 21.35 26.14
N ALA A 6 7.25 21.14 25.47
CA ALA A 6 7.89 22.17 24.65
C ALA A 6 7.18 22.36 23.30
N ASN A 7 7.45 23.47 22.63
CA ASN A 7 7.09 23.61 21.21
C ASN A 7 7.96 22.65 20.39
N GLY A 8 7.31 21.74 19.67
CA GLY A 8 7.96 20.63 18.96
C GLY A 8 8.05 19.33 19.77
N SER A 9 7.43 19.23 20.95
CA SER A 9 7.31 17.94 21.66
C SER A 9 6.43 16.95 20.89
N VAL A 10 6.72 15.66 21.01
CA VAL A 10 5.82 14.59 20.58
C VAL A 10 5.12 14.03 21.80
N VAL A 11 3.79 14.00 21.78
CA VAL A 11 2.95 13.47 22.86
C VAL A 11 2.12 12.29 22.36
N THR A 12 1.86 11.34 23.25
CA THR A 12 0.80 10.33 23.10
C THR A 12 -0.40 10.83 23.89
N ILE A 13 -1.55 10.90 23.24
CA ILE A 13 -2.82 11.39 23.79
C ILE A 13 -3.79 10.19 23.83
N THR A 14 -4.21 9.81 25.03
CA THR A 14 -5.06 8.65 25.32
C THR A 14 -6.40 9.13 25.85
N HIS A 15 -7.51 8.76 25.20
CA HIS A 15 -8.85 9.06 25.68
C HIS A 15 -9.16 8.28 26.96
N GLY A 16 -9.60 8.99 28.01
CA GLY A 16 -9.68 8.44 29.37
C GLY A 16 -10.70 7.31 29.55
N GLU A 17 -11.78 7.32 28.77
CA GLU A 17 -12.85 6.31 28.84
C GLU A 17 -12.58 5.11 27.93
N THR A 18 -12.25 5.35 26.65
CA THR A 18 -12.12 4.27 25.65
C THR A 18 -10.72 3.68 25.55
N GLY A 19 -9.70 4.33 26.14
CA GLY A 19 -8.29 3.95 25.98
C GLY A 19 -7.73 4.18 24.56
N SER A 20 -8.52 4.69 23.62
CA SER A 20 -8.08 4.98 22.25
C SER A 20 -6.94 6.01 22.27
N THR A 21 -5.88 5.78 21.50
CA THR A 21 -4.68 6.64 21.49
C THR A 21 -4.40 7.23 20.12
N PHE A 22 -3.79 8.40 20.10
CA PHE A 22 -3.06 8.91 18.95
C PHE A 22 -1.79 9.62 19.41
N ARG A 23 -0.88 9.87 18.47
CA ARG A 23 0.33 10.66 18.71
C ARG A 23 0.26 11.94 17.89
N ALA A 24 0.73 13.04 18.47
CA ALA A 24 0.76 14.35 17.82
C ALA A 24 2.07 15.08 18.12
N LEU A 25 2.49 15.90 17.16
CA LEU A 25 3.50 16.94 17.37
C LEU A 25 2.80 18.17 17.95
N VAL A 26 3.33 18.74 19.03
CA VAL A 26 2.74 19.91 19.71
C VAL A 26 3.37 21.20 19.18
N GLU A 27 2.57 22.08 18.58
CA GLU A 27 2.92 23.48 18.38
C GLU A 27 2.21 24.33 19.45
N LYS A 28 2.94 25.24 20.12
CA LYS A 28 2.40 26.05 21.22
C LYS A 28 2.26 27.52 20.84
N ASP A 29 1.22 28.14 21.37
CA ASP A 29 1.12 29.59 21.40
C ASP A 29 2.09 30.22 22.42
N LYS A 30 2.21 31.55 22.41
CA LYS A 30 3.13 32.28 23.30
C LYS A 30 2.72 32.20 24.79
N ALA A 31 1.46 31.95 25.10
CA ALA A 31 0.97 31.78 26.48
C ALA A 31 1.13 30.33 27.00
N GLY A 32 1.36 29.36 26.11
CA GLY A 32 1.64 27.96 26.44
C GLY A 32 0.41 27.13 26.86
N GLN A 33 -0.77 27.75 26.94
CA GLN A 33 -2.06 27.08 27.23
C GLN A 33 -2.77 26.62 25.96
N ILE A 34 -2.53 27.28 24.82
CA ILE A 34 -3.12 26.92 23.54
C ILE A 34 -2.11 26.06 22.77
N VAL A 35 -2.55 24.87 22.39
CA VAL A 35 -1.79 23.93 21.56
C VAL A 35 -2.45 23.75 20.21
N THR A 36 -1.64 23.59 19.17
CA THR A 36 -2.04 22.96 17.91
C THR A 36 -1.46 21.55 17.93
N LEU A 37 -2.29 20.57 17.58
CA LEU A 37 -1.84 19.20 17.36
C LEU A 37 -1.54 19.05 15.87
N CYS A 38 -0.31 18.67 15.52
CA CYS A 38 0.15 18.48 14.14
C CYS A 38 0.38 16.99 13.84
N ASN A 39 0.18 16.60 12.60
CA ASN A 39 0.44 15.23 12.14
C ASN A 39 1.95 14.93 12.23
N ILE A 40 2.31 13.72 12.67
CA ILE A 40 3.72 13.33 12.82
C ILE A 40 4.35 13.01 11.46
N ASP A 41 3.58 12.41 10.55
CA ASP A 41 4.05 12.03 9.21
C ASP A 41 4.10 13.24 8.26
N THR A 42 3.24 14.24 8.51
CA THR A 42 3.15 15.51 7.78
C THR A 42 3.13 16.70 8.77
N PRO A 43 4.27 17.13 9.34
CA PRO A 43 4.34 18.16 10.40
C PRO A 43 3.73 19.54 10.09
N TYR A 44 3.46 19.82 8.81
CA TYR A 44 2.80 21.05 8.34
C TYR A 44 1.26 20.94 8.32
N GLU A 45 0.72 19.74 8.46
CA GLU A 45 -0.70 19.48 8.60
C GLU A 45 -1.12 19.56 10.07
N LYS A 46 -2.18 20.31 10.31
CA LYS A 46 -2.72 20.58 11.63
C LYS A 46 -4.06 19.86 11.79
N LEU A 47 -4.35 19.43 13.01
CA LEU A 47 -5.66 18.92 13.38
C LEU A 47 -6.67 20.05 13.21
N LYS A 48 -7.66 19.88 12.33
CA LYS A 48 -8.69 20.87 12.03
C LYS A 48 -10.06 20.32 12.35
N VAL A 49 -10.96 21.21 12.71
CA VAL A 49 -12.38 20.92 12.89
C VAL A 49 -13.21 21.81 11.97
N SER A 50 -14.03 21.19 11.11
CA SER A 50 -14.94 21.87 10.19
C SER A 50 -15.99 22.69 10.96
N GLN A 51 -16.24 23.90 10.50
CA GLN A 51 -17.23 24.80 11.10
C GLN A 51 -18.68 24.36 10.86
N HIS A 52 -18.96 23.60 9.79
CA HIS A 52 -20.32 23.34 9.33
C HIS A 52 -20.92 22.06 9.92
N ASP A 53 -20.12 21.02 10.05
CA ASP A 53 -20.55 19.66 10.41
C ASP A 53 -19.68 19.01 11.51
N GLY A 54 -18.67 19.71 12.02
CA GLY A 54 -17.78 19.20 13.08
C GLY A 54 -16.75 18.17 12.61
N GLU A 55 -16.68 17.91 11.30
CA GLU A 55 -15.73 16.95 10.73
C GLU A 55 -14.29 17.28 11.12
N THR A 56 -13.59 16.28 11.64
CA THR A 56 -12.21 16.41 12.12
C THR A 56 -11.26 15.77 11.12
N SER A 57 -10.23 16.51 10.71
CA SER A 57 -9.28 16.09 9.67
C SER A 57 -7.88 16.66 9.89
N TRP A 58 -6.87 16.06 9.25
CA TRP A 58 -5.56 16.67 9.08
C TRP A 58 -5.57 17.56 7.83
N GLY A 59 -4.90 18.72 7.88
CA GLY A 59 -4.66 19.47 6.65
C GLY A 59 -3.81 20.73 6.80
N ALA A 60 -3.25 21.18 5.70
CA ALA A 60 -2.37 22.36 5.65
C ALA A 60 -3.13 23.66 5.97
N GLY A 61 -2.64 24.44 6.94
CA GLY A 61 -3.12 25.81 7.21
C GLY A 61 -3.18 26.16 8.70
N GLY A 62 -2.49 27.23 9.09
CA GLY A 62 -2.61 27.83 10.42
C GLY A 62 -3.87 28.71 10.52
N GLY A 63 -4.72 28.44 11.51
CA GLY A 63 -5.97 29.19 11.71
C GLY A 63 -6.67 28.80 13.00
N LYS A 64 -7.74 29.53 13.35
CA LYS A 64 -8.44 29.40 14.64
C LYS A 64 -9.06 28.01 14.89
N PHE A 65 -9.30 27.23 13.84
CA PHE A 65 -9.92 25.89 13.88
C PHE A 65 -8.95 24.75 14.20
N ALA A 66 -7.67 25.06 14.44
CA ALA A 66 -6.63 24.08 14.77
C ALA A 66 -5.97 24.35 16.15
N ALA A 67 -6.52 25.30 16.90
CA ALA A 67 -6.00 25.73 18.19
C ALA A 67 -6.90 25.21 19.31
N PHE A 68 -6.33 24.54 20.31
CA PHE A 68 -7.06 23.96 21.43
C PHE A 68 -6.47 24.48 22.75
N ALA A 69 -7.32 25.01 23.63
CA ALA A 69 -6.94 25.29 25.00
C ALA A 69 -6.86 23.96 25.77
N ALA A 70 -5.67 23.62 26.25
CA ALA A 70 -5.39 22.40 26.99
C ALA A 70 -5.48 22.68 28.50
N THR A 71 -6.63 22.34 29.10
CA THR A 71 -6.95 22.65 30.49
C THR A 71 -6.80 21.40 31.36
N PRO A 72 -5.96 21.40 32.42
CA PRO A 72 -5.86 20.24 33.32
C PRO A 72 -7.19 19.96 34.02
N VAL A 73 -7.50 18.69 34.21
CA VAL A 73 -8.72 18.24 34.90
C VAL A 73 -8.54 18.32 36.42
N ASP A 74 -7.38 17.90 36.92
CA ASP A 74 -7.01 18.01 38.34
C ASP A 74 -5.89 19.04 38.55
N SER A 75 -5.86 19.65 39.73
CA SER A 75 -4.73 20.47 40.20
C SER A 75 -3.51 19.64 40.65
N ILE A 76 -3.64 18.31 40.71
CA ILE A 76 -2.65 17.37 41.25
C ILE A 76 -2.01 16.51 40.14
N SER A 77 -2.77 16.10 39.12
CA SER A 77 -2.25 15.28 38.01
C SER A 77 -1.87 16.15 36.80
N ASN A 78 -0.56 16.32 36.56
CA ASN A 78 -0.04 17.11 35.41
C ASN A 78 -0.17 16.38 34.05
N SER A 79 -0.87 15.26 34.00
CA SER A 79 -1.02 14.38 32.83
C SER A 79 -2.42 14.39 32.20
N THR A 80 -3.45 14.91 32.89
CA THR A 80 -4.85 14.72 32.47
C THR A 80 -5.48 16.05 32.07
N PHE A 81 -5.94 16.15 30.82
CA PHE A 81 -6.38 17.40 30.19
C PHE A 81 -7.74 17.24 29.48
N THR A 82 -8.48 18.34 29.38
CA THR A 82 -9.50 18.56 28.35
C THR A 82 -8.92 19.46 27.25
N PHE A 83 -9.35 19.26 26.00
CA PHE A 83 -8.90 20.06 24.85
C PHE A 83 -10.08 20.81 24.23
N GLN A 84 -10.16 22.11 24.48
CA GLN A 84 -11.28 22.96 24.06
C GLN A 84 -10.92 23.79 22.80
N LEU A 85 -11.67 23.67 21.70
CA LEU A 85 -11.34 24.10 20.32
C LEU A 85 -11.04 25.61 20.06
N CYS A 86 -11.06 26.51 21.05
CA CYS A 86 -10.83 27.97 20.96
C CYS A 86 -11.74 28.76 19.97
N ALA A 87 -11.79 28.42 18.70
CA ALA A 87 -12.91 28.71 17.81
C ALA A 87 -14.21 28.04 18.30
N ASN A 88 -15.35 28.53 17.77
CA ASN A 88 -16.69 27.95 17.94
C ASN A 88 -17.23 27.80 19.38
N GLN A 89 -16.54 28.28 20.42
CA GLN A 89 -16.90 28.07 21.84
C GLN A 89 -18.24 28.65 22.32
N LYS A 90 -18.98 29.35 21.47
CA LYS A 90 -20.34 29.86 21.74
C LYS A 90 -21.38 29.27 20.78
N LYS A 91 -21.09 28.10 20.21
CA LYS A 91 -22.00 27.34 19.35
C LYS A 91 -22.39 26.05 20.04
N LEU A 92 -23.61 25.61 19.75
CA LEU A 92 -24.09 24.29 20.10
C LEU A 92 -23.36 23.24 19.26
N ASN A 93 -23.13 22.06 19.85
CA ASN A 93 -22.74 20.84 19.15
C ASN A 93 -23.94 20.26 18.39
N VAL A 94 -23.70 19.21 17.61
CA VAL A 94 -24.76 18.51 16.84
C VAL A 94 -25.80 17.86 17.77
N ASP A 95 -25.40 17.50 19.00
CA ASP A 95 -26.26 16.96 20.06
C ASP A 95 -26.95 18.05 20.91
N GLY A 96 -26.71 19.33 20.63
CA GLY A 96 -27.26 20.46 21.38
C GLY A 96 -26.50 20.84 22.66
N SER A 97 -25.38 20.20 22.99
CA SER A 97 -24.52 20.64 24.11
C SER A 97 -23.72 21.91 23.78
N GLU A 98 -23.34 22.70 24.79
CA GLU A 98 -22.52 23.91 24.60
C GLU A 98 -21.03 23.63 24.71
N GLY A 99 -20.25 24.20 23.77
CA GLY A 99 -18.79 24.15 23.79
C GLY A 99 -18.21 22.98 22.98
N TRP A 100 -17.26 23.29 22.11
CA TRP A 100 -16.68 22.33 21.17
C TRP A 100 -15.36 21.82 21.73
N TYR A 101 -15.30 20.53 22.06
CA TYR A 101 -14.12 19.85 22.60
C TYR A 101 -13.64 18.77 21.65
N LEU A 102 -12.35 18.45 21.74
CA LEU A 102 -11.83 17.19 21.22
C LEU A 102 -12.49 16.04 21.99
N GLY A 103 -12.91 14.99 21.28
CA GLY A 103 -13.54 13.82 21.85
C GLY A 103 -13.36 12.58 20.98
N VAL A 104 -13.87 11.45 21.47
CA VAL A 104 -13.87 10.18 20.73
C VAL A 104 -15.31 9.66 20.64
N SER A 105 -15.70 9.21 19.46
CA SER A 105 -17.03 8.63 19.20
C SER A 105 -16.89 7.24 18.59
N SER A 106 -17.93 6.42 18.69
CA SER A 106 -17.97 5.10 18.06
C SER A 106 -17.87 5.20 16.54
N SER A 107 -17.07 4.33 15.96
CA SER A 107 -16.96 4.17 14.51
C SER A 107 -18.21 3.50 13.94
N SER A 108 -18.70 4.03 12.84
CA SER A 108 -19.82 3.54 12.06
C SER A 108 -19.57 3.86 10.59
N ALA A 109 -20.31 3.24 9.67
CA ALA A 109 -20.19 3.52 8.24
C ALA A 109 -20.47 4.98 7.84
N ALA A 110 -21.04 5.80 8.74
CA ALA A 110 -21.31 7.22 8.54
C ALA A 110 -20.45 8.16 9.42
N SER A 111 -19.54 7.63 10.24
CA SER A 111 -18.76 8.43 11.18
C SER A 111 -17.72 9.30 10.46
N ARG A 112 -17.79 10.63 10.67
CA ARG A 112 -16.85 11.62 10.13
C ARG A 112 -15.82 12.01 11.18
N GLY A 113 -14.54 11.88 10.88
CA GLY A 113 -13.45 12.15 11.82
C GLY A 113 -12.17 11.40 11.45
N ILE A 114 -11.14 11.52 12.29
CA ILE A 114 -9.89 10.77 12.12
C ILE A 114 -10.04 9.42 12.81
N LEU A 115 -9.92 8.32 12.06
CA LEU A 115 -9.99 6.97 12.62
C LEU A 115 -8.84 6.71 13.60
N LEU A 116 -9.15 6.31 14.83
CA LEU A 116 -8.17 5.95 15.87
C LEU A 116 -7.99 4.44 15.97
N THR A 117 -9.11 3.71 15.98
CA THR A 117 -9.19 2.25 15.98
C THR A 117 -10.38 1.85 15.09
N PRO A 118 -10.55 0.58 14.68
CA PRO A 118 -11.72 0.15 13.89
C PRO A 118 -13.06 0.61 14.50
N ASP A 119 -13.13 0.62 15.84
CA ASP A 119 -14.33 0.98 16.61
C ASP A 119 -14.42 2.44 17.08
N HIS A 120 -13.42 3.29 16.82
CA HIS A 120 -13.37 4.66 17.37
C HIS A 120 -12.82 5.71 16.40
N VAL A 121 -13.50 6.87 16.34
CA VAL A 121 -13.08 8.06 15.59
C VAL A 121 -12.84 9.26 16.52
N LEU A 122 -11.83 10.06 16.20
CA LEU A 122 -11.54 11.35 16.83
C LEU A 122 -12.42 12.44 16.22
N VAL A 123 -13.12 13.18 17.08
CA VAL A 123 -14.06 14.25 16.72
C VAL A 123 -13.72 15.55 17.46
N GLY A 124 -14.14 16.69 16.92
CA GLY A 124 -13.80 18.04 17.42
C GLY A 124 -14.99 18.89 17.86
N ASN A 125 -16.18 18.30 17.81
CA ASN A 125 -17.47 18.81 18.24
C ASN A 125 -18.05 17.94 19.39
N GLY A 126 -17.16 17.35 20.20
CA GLY A 126 -17.54 16.53 21.33
C GLY A 126 -17.88 17.36 22.57
N ALA A 127 -18.57 16.72 23.51
CA ALA A 127 -18.71 17.19 24.88
C ALA A 127 -17.35 17.14 25.63
N PRO A 128 -17.18 17.83 26.76
CA PRO A 128 -15.92 17.80 27.52
C PRO A 128 -15.59 16.37 28.00
N CYS A 129 -14.51 15.79 27.49
CA CYS A 129 -13.98 14.52 27.96
C CYS A 129 -12.48 14.61 28.32
N THR A 130 -11.99 13.61 29.04
CA THR A 130 -10.64 13.60 29.58
C THR A 130 -9.66 12.85 28.68
N PHE A 131 -8.44 13.38 28.57
CA PHE A 131 -7.33 12.73 27.91
C PHE A 131 -6.13 12.66 28.84
N VAL A 132 -5.54 11.47 28.97
CA VAL A 132 -4.24 11.26 29.59
C VAL A 132 -3.18 11.50 28.51
N VAL A 133 -2.23 12.39 28.80
CA VAL A 133 -1.19 12.81 27.86
C VAL A 133 0.18 12.49 28.43
N SER A 134 0.97 11.74 27.68
CA SER A 134 2.37 11.42 28.01
C SER A 134 3.31 12.00 26.97
N GLU A 135 4.40 12.65 27.42
CA GLU A 135 5.43 13.16 26.53
C GLU A 135 6.38 12.02 26.13
N VAL A 136 6.54 11.83 24.81
CA VAL A 136 7.44 10.81 24.23
C VAL A 136 8.83 11.40 23.98
N THR A 137 8.89 12.66 23.55
CA THR A 137 10.13 13.45 23.47
C THR A 137 9.80 14.93 23.55
N SER A 138 10.67 15.70 24.22
CA SER A 138 10.58 17.17 24.30
C SER A 138 11.06 17.91 23.05
N ARG A 139 11.59 17.17 22.05
CA ARG A 139 11.93 17.71 20.73
C ARG A 139 11.85 16.62 19.67
N ALA A 140 10.92 16.78 18.74
CA ALA A 140 10.91 16.03 17.49
C ALA A 140 12.14 16.43 16.65
N HIS A 141 12.95 15.45 16.28
CA HIS A 141 13.95 15.62 15.24
C HIS A 141 13.34 15.18 13.91
N MET A 142 13.01 16.13 13.05
CA MET A 142 12.59 15.83 11.67
C MET A 142 13.83 15.39 10.89
N GLN A 143 14.13 14.09 10.95
CA GLN A 143 15.08 13.49 10.04
C GLN A 143 14.43 13.42 8.67
N LEU A 144 14.88 14.26 7.74
CA LEU A 144 14.63 14.01 6.32
C LEU A 144 15.09 12.58 6.04
N SER A 145 14.17 11.71 5.64
CA SER A 145 14.51 10.36 5.23
C SER A 145 15.48 10.47 4.06
N SER A 146 16.75 10.17 4.30
CA SER A 146 17.60 9.65 3.24
C SER A 146 16.92 8.36 2.79
N ALA A 147 16.26 8.40 1.62
CA ALA A 147 15.38 7.36 1.11
C ALA A 147 16.14 6.10 0.65
N THR A 148 17.24 5.77 1.33
CA THR A 148 18.28 4.80 0.99
C THR A 148 18.53 3.77 2.09
N ALA A 149 17.80 3.82 3.21
CA ALA A 149 18.04 2.95 4.38
C ALA A 149 16.80 2.27 4.99
N CYS A 150 15.60 2.45 4.41
CA CYS A 150 14.43 1.66 4.79
C CYS A 150 14.46 0.29 4.10
N ASN A 151 15.41 -0.56 4.49
CA ASN A 151 15.37 -1.97 4.09
C ASN A 151 14.29 -2.67 4.93
N LEU A 152 13.39 -3.40 4.28
CA LEU A 152 12.53 -4.36 4.98
C LEU A 152 13.39 -5.40 5.69
N PRO A 153 12.96 -5.89 6.87
CA PRO A 153 13.54 -7.09 7.45
C PRO A 153 13.30 -8.30 6.53
N PRO A 154 14.03 -9.41 6.75
CA PRO A 154 13.68 -10.70 6.17
C PRO A 154 12.22 -11.08 6.46
N LEU A 155 11.62 -11.88 5.57
CA LEU A 155 10.25 -12.36 5.76
C LEU A 155 10.16 -13.31 6.97
N THR A 156 9.05 -13.25 7.69
CA THR A 156 8.75 -14.21 8.76
C THR A 156 8.42 -15.60 8.18
N PRO A 157 8.57 -16.69 8.95
CA PRO A 157 8.11 -18.01 8.54
C PRO A 157 6.63 -18.02 8.11
N SER A 158 5.76 -17.32 8.84
CA SER A 158 4.33 -17.19 8.50
C SER A 158 4.07 -16.42 7.19
N GLN A 159 4.94 -15.48 6.82
CA GLN A 159 4.88 -14.79 5.53
C GLN A 159 5.32 -15.72 4.38
N LEU A 160 6.36 -16.54 4.60
CA LEU A 160 6.81 -17.56 3.64
C LEU A 160 5.76 -18.66 3.46
N GLU A 161 5.17 -19.17 4.56
CA GLU A 161 4.01 -20.07 4.55
C GLU A 161 2.84 -19.51 3.76
N SER A 162 2.52 -18.22 3.95
CA SER A 162 1.45 -17.57 3.19
C SER A 162 1.78 -17.45 1.70
N PHE A 163 3.04 -17.15 1.35
CA PHE A 163 3.49 -17.12 -0.04
C PHE A 163 3.41 -18.50 -0.70
N CYS A 164 3.97 -19.53 -0.06
CA CYS A 164 3.92 -20.91 -0.56
C CYS A 164 2.47 -21.44 -0.66
N ARG A 165 1.59 -21.04 0.27
CA ARG A 165 0.18 -21.45 0.25
C ARG A 165 -0.62 -20.73 -0.83
N GLU A 166 -0.58 -19.41 -0.87
CA GLU A 166 -1.47 -18.60 -1.73
C GLU A 166 -0.86 -18.24 -3.10
N GLY A 167 0.45 -18.45 -3.31
CA GLY A 167 1.16 -18.14 -4.55
C GLY A 167 1.56 -16.67 -4.69
N TYR A 168 1.22 -15.85 -3.70
CA TYR A 168 1.61 -14.46 -3.59
C TYR A 168 1.63 -14.00 -2.13
N LEU A 169 2.25 -12.86 -1.87
CA LEU A 169 2.30 -12.17 -0.58
C LEU A 169 2.23 -10.67 -0.81
N VAL A 170 1.43 -9.96 -0.01
CA VAL A 170 1.39 -8.49 0.01
C VAL A 170 2.16 -7.97 1.22
N LEU A 171 3.09 -7.05 0.98
CA LEU A 171 3.87 -6.34 1.97
C LEU A 171 3.41 -4.87 2.00
N PRO A 172 2.61 -4.45 2.99
CA PRO A 172 2.07 -3.09 3.05
C PRO A 172 3.14 -2.07 3.40
N ARG A 173 3.14 -0.92 2.71
CA ARG A 173 4.07 0.21 2.88
C ARG A 173 5.55 -0.20 2.82
N ALA A 174 5.83 -1.19 1.97
CA ALA A 174 7.14 -1.81 1.76
C ALA A 174 8.17 -0.86 1.12
N VAL A 175 7.72 0.07 0.28
CA VAL A 175 8.56 1.10 -0.36
C VAL A 175 8.17 2.48 0.18
N PRO A 176 9.14 3.28 0.68
CA PRO A 176 8.89 4.64 1.12
C PRO A 176 8.26 5.52 0.02
N LEU A 177 7.22 6.29 0.40
CA LEU A 177 6.52 7.21 -0.51
C LEU A 177 7.44 8.20 -1.28
N PRO A 178 8.57 8.71 -0.75
CA PRO A 178 9.49 9.52 -1.55
C PRO A 178 9.98 8.83 -2.83
N LEU A 179 10.31 7.53 -2.77
CA LEU A 179 10.74 6.76 -3.95
C LEU A 179 9.57 6.57 -4.94
N VAL A 180 8.37 6.31 -4.42
CA VAL A 180 7.13 6.21 -5.20
C VAL A 180 6.85 7.53 -5.94
N HIS A 181 6.97 8.66 -5.24
CA HIS A 181 6.75 9.99 -5.82
C HIS A 181 7.81 10.36 -6.86
N ASP A 182 9.08 9.99 -6.66
CA ASP A 182 10.15 10.21 -7.63
C ASP A 182 9.97 9.35 -8.88
N ALA A 183 9.55 8.09 -8.73
CA ALA A 183 9.16 7.21 -9.84
C ALA A 183 7.98 7.80 -10.63
N LEU A 184 6.89 8.17 -9.96
CA LEU A 184 5.72 8.80 -10.59
C LEU A 184 6.08 10.10 -11.31
N ARG A 185 6.90 10.96 -10.69
CA ARG A 185 7.35 12.22 -11.32
C ARG A 185 8.11 11.94 -12.61
N ARG A 186 8.98 10.92 -12.64
CA ARG A 186 9.67 10.51 -13.86
C ARG A 186 8.70 9.95 -14.90
N ILE A 187 7.81 9.04 -14.53
CA ILE A 187 6.84 8.42 -15.45
C ILE A 187 5.94 9.49 -16.08
N ASN A 188 5.36 10.38 -15.28
CA ASN A 188 4.44 11.42 -15.75
C ASN A 188 5.13 12.50 -16.60
N HIS A 189 6.38 12.84 -16.29
CA HIS A 189 7.18 13.74 -17.12
C HIS A 189 7.43 13.17 -18.53
N GLU A 190 7.55 11.84 -18.67
CA GLU A 190 7.72 11.18 -19.96
C GLU A 190 6.38 10.98 -20.69
N LEU A 191 5.30 10.65 -19.97
CA LEU A 191 3.94 10.59 -20.53
C LEU A 191 3.50 11.91 -21.17
N GLY A 192 3.93 13.05 -20.60
CA GLY A 192 3.64 14.38 -21.14
C GLY A 192 4.38 14.75 -22.43
N LYS A 193 5.30 13.91 -22.94
CA LYS A 193 6.07 14.19 -24.16
C LYS A 193 5.40 13.54 -25.39
N PRO A 194 5.16 14.30 -26.47
CA PRO A 194 4.66 13.73 -27.72
C PRO A 194 5.52 12.57 -28.23
N GLY A 195 4.87 11.50 -28.67
CA GLY A 195 5.54 10.31 -29.21
C GLY A 195 6.11 9.33 -28.18
N MET A 196 6.02 9.60 -26.88
CA MET A 196 6.49 8.67 -25.84
C MET A 196 5.54 7.50 -25.57
N MET A 197 4.28 7.56 -26.02
CA MET A 197 3.38 6.41 -26.04
C MET A 197 3.49 5.71 -27.40
N ILE A 198 3.92 4.45 -27.39
CA ILE A 198 4.13 3.60 -28.57
C ILE A 198 3.40 2.26 -28.43
N ASP A 199 3.12 1.62 -29.56
CA ASP A 199 2.43 0.33 -29.59
C ASP A 199 3.24 -0.81 -28.92
N GLY A 200 2.52 -1.84 -28.48
CA GLY A 200 3.10 -3.06 -27.92
C GLY A 200 3.42 -2.98 -26.43
N GLY A 201 2.58 -2.28 -25.66
CA GLY A 201 2.39 -2.58 -24.23
C GLY A 201 1.57 -3.86 -24.03
N VAL A 202 1.32 -4.21 -22.78
CA VAL A 202 0.55 -5.43 -22.44
C VAL A 202 -0.91 -5.24 -22.86
N GLU A 203 -1.60 -6.31 -23.26
CA GLU A 203 -3.02 -6.28 -23.66
C GLU A 203 -3.33 -5.40 -24.89
N GLY A 204 -2.32 -5.04 -25.70
CA GLY A 204 -2.49 -4.09 -26.81
C GLY A 204 -2.61 -2.63 -26.38
N THR A 205 -2.39 -2.32 -25.09
CA THR A 205 -2.23 -0.93 -24.63
C THR A 205 -0.93 -0.34 -25.17
N ALA A 206 -0.86 0.99 -25.25
CA ALA A 206 0.39 1.67 -25.55
C ALA A 206 1.34 1.63 -24.33
N LYS A 207 2.64 1.44 -24.58
CA LYS A 207 3.71 1.50 -23.57
C LYS A 207 4.49 2.80 -23.68
N LEU A 208 5.20 3.13 -22.61
CA LEU A 208 6.22 4.16 -22.64
C LEU A 208 7.45 3.71 -23.45
N ALA A 209 7.93 4.59 -24.32
CA ALA A 209 9.12 4.41 -25.14
C ALA A 209 10.43 4.65 -24.37
N GLY A 210 11.55 4.27 -24.97
CA GLY A 210 12.89 4.52 -24.44
C GLY A 210 13.24 3.73 -23.18
N ASN A 211 14.23 4.21 -22.43
CA ASN A 211 14.90 3.45 -21.36
C ASN A 211 14.38 3.76 -19.95
N ILE A 212 13.14 4.23 -19.81
CA ILE A 212 12.57 4.65 -18.51
C ILE A 212 12.49 3.47 -17.55
N SER A 213 12.24 2.26 -18.07
CA SER A 213 12.31 0.98 -17.37
C SER A 213 13.58 0.77 -16.54
N ASN A 214 14.70 1.38 -16.97
CA ASN A 214 16.04 1.19 -16.39
C ASN A 214 16.53 2.49 -15.71
N HIS A 215 15.67 3.49 -15.55
CA HIS A 215 16.02 4.76 -14.93
C HIS A 215 16.22 4.59 -13.42
N PRO A 216 17.20 5.27 -12.77
CA PRO A 216 17.45 5.16 -11.33
C PRO A 216 16.19 5.30 -10.47
N ALA A 217 15.37 6.32 -10.69
CA ALA A 217 14.11 6.51 -9.94
C ALA A 217 13.10 5.34 -10.05
N ILE A 218 13.23 4.46 -11.05
CA ILE A 218 12.46 3.21 -11.13
C ILE A 218 13.21 2.10 -10.40
N LEU A 219 14.50 1.89 -10.68
CA LEU A 219 15.31 0.84 -10.05
C LEU A 219 15.44 1.00 -8.53
N ASP A 220 15.43 2.23 -8.03
CA ASP A 220 15.56 2.54 -6.61
C ASP A 220 14.35 2.08 -5.79
N LEU A 221 13.17 1.91 -6.41
CA LEU A 221 12.00 1.28 -5.79
C LEU A 221 12.28 -0.15 -5.30
N TYR A 222 13.25 -0.85 -5.90
CA TYR A 222 13.59 -2.23 -5.54
C TYR A 222 14.49 -2.34 -4.31
N ARG A 223 15.31 -1.31 -4.00
CA ARG A 223 16.30 -1.41 -2.90
C ARG A 223 15.66 -1.72 -1.54
N PRO A 224 14.56 -1.07 -1.12
CA PRO A 224 13.87 -1.39 0.14
C PRO A 224 13.47 -2.85 0.31
N VAL A 225 13.16 -3.55 -0.79
CA VAL A 225 12.56 -4.91 -0.75
C VAL A 225 13.58 -6.03 -0.95
N HIS A 226 14.85 -5.72 -1.20
CA HIS A 226 15.89 -6.71 -1.52
C HIS A 226 15.94 -7.88 -0.53
N THR A 227 16.01 -7.58 0.78
CA THR A 227 16.12 -8.58 1.85
C THR A 227 14.87 -9.46 1.96
N ALA A 228 13.68 -8.90 1.73
CA ALA A 228 12.44 -9.67 1.69
C ALA A 228 12.40 -10.60 0.46
N VAL A 229 12.95 -10.18 -0.68
CA VAL A 229 13.07 -11.01 -1.89
C VAL A 229 14.11 -12.12 -1.72
N GLU A 230 15.25 -11.84 -1.09
CA GLU A 230 16.24 -12.85 -0.70
C GLU A 230 15.65 -13.92 0.24
N SER A 231 14.67 -13.55 1.08
CA SER A 231 13.99 -14.50 1.97
C SER A 231 13.18 -15.57 1.22
N ILE A 232 12.81 -15.32 -0.05
CA ILE A 232 12.11 -16.29 -0.92
C ILE A 232 13.12 -16.97 -1.87
N VAL A 233 13.90 -16.18 -2.61
CA VAL A 233 14.81 -16.71 -3.65
C VAL A 233 16.01 -17.46 -3.03
N GLY A 234 16.51 -16.97 -1.90
CA GLY A 234 17.72 -17.43 -1.24
C GLY A 234 18.69 -16.29 -0.94
N GLN A 235 19.29 -16.31 0.25
CA GLN A 235 20.27 -15.32 0.68
C GLN A 235 21.50 -15.32 -0.24
N GLY A 236 21.85 -14.17 -0.82
CA GLY A 236 22.96 -14.07 -1.77
C GLY A 236 22.73 -14.82 -3.09
N CYS A 237 21.48 -15.19 -3.41
CA CYS A 237 21.11 -15.84 -4.66
C CYS A 237 20.39 -14.92 -5.65
N VAL A 238 19.96 -13.74 -5.21
CA VAL A 238 19.25 -12.76 -6.04
C VAL A 238 20.19 -12.03 -7.01
N VAL A 239 19.84 -11.99 -8.28
CA VAL A 239 20.46 -11.09 -9.27
C VAL A 239 19.75 -9.73 -9.22
N PRO A 240 20.46 -8.60 -8.97
CA PRO A 240 19.86 -7.28 -8.99
C PRO A 240 19.19 -6.96 -10.34
N PRO A 241 17.96 -6.41 -10.37
CA PRO A 241 17.28 -6.11 -11.61
C PRO A 241 17.91 -4.90 -12.32
N LEU A 242 18.16 -5.05 -13.63
CA LEU A 242 18.69 -3.98 -14.50
C LEU A 242 17.59 -3.15 -15.18
N GLY A 243 16.33 -3.53 -14.98
CA GLY A 243 15.15 -2.89 -15.58
C GLY A 243 13.86 -3.42 -14.98
N ALA A 244 12.77 -2.68 -15.17
CA ALA A 244 11.43 -3.03 -14.75
C ALA A 244 10.39 -2.82 -15.86
N GLN A 245 9.28 -3.56 -15.81
CA GLN A 245 8.12 -3.25 -16.62
C GLN A 245 7.30 -2.13 -15.97
N LEU A 246 6.98 -1.09 -16.73
CA LEU A 246 5.97 -0.10 -16.35
C LEU A 246 4.60 -0.61 -16.81
N ALA A 247 3.71 -0.93 -15.88
CA ALA A 247 2.35 -1.35 -16.15
C ALA A 247 1.37 -0.22 -15.83
N LEU A 248 0.98 0.49 -16.89
CA LEU A 248 -0.02 1.54 -16.84
C LEU A 248 -1.38 0.95 -17.24
N ARG A 249 -2.41 1.15 -16.41
CA ARG A 249 -3.79 0.84 -16.77
C ARG A 249 -4.58 2.14 -16.86
N PHE A 250 -4.83 2.59 -18.09
CA PHE A 250 -5.61 3.79 -18.37
C PHE A 250 -7.09 3.56 -18.05
N PRO A 251 -7.87 4.62 -17.78
CA PRO A 251 -9.33 4.56 -17.70
C PRO A 251 -9.95 3.94 -18.97
N GLU A 252 -10.96 3.10 -18.77
CA GLU A 252 -11.69 2.42 -19.83
C GLU A 252 -13.02 3.14 -20.11
N LEU A 253 -13.36 3.29 -21.39
CA LEU A 253 -14.56 4.02 -21.85
C LEU A 253 -15.69 3.07 -22.30
N CYS A 254 -15.66 1.82 -21.84
CA CYS A 254 -16.64 0.79 -22.14
C CYS A 254 -17.71 0.68 -21.04
N ALA A 255 -18.73 -0.15 -21.27
CA ALA A 255 -19.66 -0.53 -20.21
C ALA A 255 -18.93 -1.38 -19.14
N PRO A 256 -19.26 -1.23 -17.85
CA PRO A 256 -18.70 -2.05 -16.78
C PRO A 256 -18.87 -3.55 -17.03
N TYR A 257 -17.86 -4.33 -16.67
CA TYR A 257 -17.83 -5.77 -16.87
C TYR A 257 -17.08 -6.48 -15.72
N GLU A 258 -17.48 -7.72 -15.43
CA GLU A 258 -16.84 -8.56 -14.43
C GLU A 258 -15.80 -9.50 -15.05
N PRO A 259 -14.56 -9.52 -14.52
CA PRO A 259 -13.50 -10.47 -14.92
C PRO A 259 -13.90 -11.95 -14.80
N LEU A 260 -13.78 -12.70 -15.90
CA LEU A 260 -14.12 -14.14 -15.89
C LEU A 260 -12.98 -15.01 -15.36
N GLY A 261 -13.33 -16.18 -14.79
CA GLY A 261 -12.37 -17.11 -14.20
C GLY A 261 -11.48 -17.89 -15.17
N ASN A 262 -11.81 -17.85 -16.46
CA ASN A 262 -10.98 -18.35 -17.56
C ASN A 262 -10.23 -17.22 -18.31
N GLU A 263 -10.32 -15.98 -17.84
CA GLU A 263 -9.55 -14.86 -18.38
C GLU A 263 -8.37 -14.57 -17.47
N TRP A 264 -7.19 -15.10 -17.78
CA TRP A 264 -5.97 -14.92 -17.00
C TRP A 264 -4.72 -15.20 -17.83
N HIS A 265 -3.54 -15.00 -17.23
CA HIS A 265 -2.30 -15.56 -17.73
C HIS A 265 -1.36 -15.89 -16.55
N THR A 266 -0.29 -16.62 -16.83
CA THR A 266 0.87 -16.70 -15.95
C THR A 266 2.07 -16.14 -16.69
N ASP A 267 2.99 -15.56 -15.95
CA ASP A 267 4.28 -15.10 -16.50
C ASP A 267 5.24 -16.30 -16.70
N GLY A 268 5.08 -17.34 -15.89
CA GLY A 268 5.90 -18.56 -15.86
C GLY A 268 5.59 -19.62 -16.91
N MET A 269 4.64 -19.37 -17.83
CA MET A 269 4.28 -20.27 -18.93
C MET A 269 4.05 -19.55 -20.27
N ARG A 270 4.27 -18.23 -20.33
CA ARG A 270 4.14 -17.44 -21.58
C ARG A 270 5.23 -17.84 -22.58
N GLN A 271 4.88 -17.80 -23.87
CA GLN A 271 5.81 -17.98 -25.00
C GLN A 271 6.60 -19.31 -24.96
N GLY A 272 6.04 -20.35 -24.37
CA GLY A 272 6.64 -21.70 -24.27
C GLY A 272 7.81 -21.80 -23.29
N LYS A 273 8.08 -20.76 -22.49
CA LYS A 273 9.16 -20.74 -21.50
C LYS A 273 8.67 -21.26 -20.17
N TRP A 274 9.56 -21.92 -19.43
CA TRP A 274 9.23 -22.47 -18.12
C TRP A 274 9.84 -21.61 -17.01
N ASN A 275 9.03 -20.76 -16.39
CA ASN A 275 9.46 -19.77 -15.40
C ASN A 275 10.69 -18.98 -15.91
N PRO A 276 10.57 -18.01 -16.84
CA PRO A 276 11.74 -17.28 -17.38
C PRO A 276 12.42 -16.32 -16.37
N PHE A 277 11.97 -16.35 -15.12
CA PHE A 277 12.50 -15.70 -13.92
C PHE A 277 11.93 -16.42 -12.68
N SER A 278 12.50 -16.15 -11.50
CA SER A 278 12.20 -16.85 -10.23
C SER A 278 11.03 -16.22 -9.45
N LEU A 279 11.01 -14.88 -9.33
CA LEU A 279 9.99 -14.16 -8.55
C LEU A 279 9.52 -12.88 -9.24
N LEU A 280 8.20 -12.64 -9.25
CA LEU A 280 7.62 -11.37 -9.69
C LEU A 280 7.49 -10.43 -8.49
N VAL A 281 7.98 -9.20 -8.62
CA VAL A 281 7.91 -8.16 -7.58
C VAL A 281 7.16 -6.97 -8.17
N GLY A 282 5.88 -6.84 -7.84
CA GLY A 282 5.02 -5.74 -8.25
C GLY A 282 4.95 -4.66 -7.18
N ILE A 283 5.19 -3.40 -7.54
CA ILE A 283 5.22 -2.26 -6.61
C ILE A 283 4.14 -1.27 -7.04
N ALA A 284 3.12 -1.10 -6.19
CA ALA A 284 2.01 -0.19 -6.44
C ALA A 284 2.48 1.27 -6.33
N LEU A 285 2.20 2.08 -7.36
CA LEU A 285 2.44 3.53 -7.34
C LEU A 285 1.11 4.32 -7.33
N SER A 286 -0.02 3.65 -7.12
CA SER A 286 -1.35 4.26 -7.10
C SER A 286 -2.21 3.58 -6.05
N ASP A 287 -3.18 4.31 -5.53
CA ASP A 287 -4.20 3.77 -4.63
C ASP A 287 -5.26 3.00 -5.44
N THR A 288 -5.29 1.69 -5.22
CA THR A 288 -6.38 0.80 -5.65
C THR A 288 -7.03 0.10 -4.44
N ALA A 289 -6.85 0.62 -3.23
CA ALA A 289 -7.47 0.09 -2.03
C ALA A 289 -8.95 0.50 -1.90
N THR A 290 -9.31 1.64 -2.49
CA THR A 290 -10.64 2.25 -2.44
C THR A 290 -11.72 1.52 -3.25
N SER A 291 -11.36 0.89 -4.39
CA SER A 291 -12.28 0.06 -5.20
C SER A 291 -11.53 -1.12 -5.85
N ALA A 292 -12.27 -2.17 -6.24
CA ALA A 292 -11.78 -3.27 -7.06
C ALA A 292 -11.69 -2.91 -8.57
N GLU A 293 -12.32 -1.81 -8.97
CA GLU A 293 -12.47 -1.34 -10.35
C GLU A 293 -11.48 -0.19 -10.70
N ASN A 294 -10.44 0.00 -9.89
CA ASN A 294 -9.39 1.02 -10.11
C ASN A 294 -8.20 0.44 -10.88
N GLY A 295 -8.46 -0.51 -11.79
CA GLY A 295 -7.43 -1.19 -12.58
C GLY A 295 -6.58 -2.17 -11.78
N ASN A 296 -7.07 -2.69 -10.64
CA ASN A 296 -6.32 -3.47 -9.66
C ASN A 296 -5.53 -4.64 -10.27
N LEU A 297 -4.46 -5.09 -9.59
CA LEU A 297 -3.89 -6.41 -9.86
C LEU A 297 -4.87 -7.46 -9.34
N LEU A 298 -5.39 -8.29 -10.25
CA LEU A 298 -6.25 -9.42 -9.92
C LEU A 298 -5.40 -10.69 -9.86
N VAL A 299 -5.53 -11.44 -8.79
CA VAL A 299 -4.85 -12.73 -8.61
C VAL A 299 -5.86 -13.84 -8.44
N PHE A 300 -5.47 -15.06 -8.82
CA PHE A 300 -6.22 -16.27 -8.52
C PHE A 300 -5.40 -17.05 -7.47
N PRO A 301 -5.75 -16.98 -6.17
CA PRO A 301 -4.95 -17.58 -5.10
C PRO A 301 -4.73 -19.08 -5.31
N ARG A 302 -3.57 -19.59 -4.87
CA ARG A 302 -3.16 -21.01 -4.88
C ARG A 302 -2.93 -21.63 -6.27
N THR A 303 -3.18 -20.89 -7.34
CA THR A 303 -3.14 -21.42 -8.70
C THR A 303 -1.76 -21.80 -9.20
N HIS A 304 -0.67 -21.29 -8.60
CA HIS A 304 0.69 -21.78 -8.87
C HIS A 304 0.82 -23.28 -8.62
N ARG A 305 0.18 -23.80 -7.57
CA ARG A 305 0.12 -25.24 -7.27
C ARG A 305 -0.88 -25.97 -8.16
N THR A 306 -2.10 -25.43 -8.33
CA THR A 306 -3.13 -26.06 -9.18
C THR A 306 -2.63 -26.25 -10.62
N LEU A 307 -2.07 -25.21 -11.23
CA LEU A 307 -1.55 -25.24 -12.59
C LEU A 307 -0.29 -26.11 -12.70
N HIS A 308 0.61 -26.07 -11.72
CA HIS A 308 1.79 -26.96 -11.71
C HIS A 308 1.40 -28.44 -11.60
N ASN A 309 0.35 -28.78 -10.84
CA ASN A 309 -0.18 -30.15 -10.76
C ASN A 309 -0.81 -30.59 -12.08
N MET A 310 -1.58 -29.72 -12.74
CA MET A 310 -2.11 -29.99 -14.09
C MET A 310 -0.97 -30.20 -15.11
N LEU A 311 0.15 -29.50 -14.96
CA LEU A 311 1.33 -29.71 -15.80
C LEU A 311 2.09 -31.03 -15.51
N GLN A 312 1.89 -31.67 -14.35
CA GLN A 312 2.40 -33.02 -14.10
C GLN A 312 1.47 -34.09 -14.71
N SER A 313 0.23 -33.75 -15.03
CA SER A 313 -0.77 -34.66 -15.59
C SER A 313 -0.48 -34.92 -17.08
N PRO A 314 -0.27 -36.18 -17.52
CA PRO A 314 -0.03 -36.49 -18.93
C PRO A 314 -1.20 -36.12 -19.85
N THR A 315 -2.44 -36.06 -19.32
CA THR A 315 -3.62 -35.66 -20.10
C THR A 315 -3.73 -34.14 -20.25
N ASP A 316 -3.33 -33.39 -19.23
CA ASP A 316 -3.64 -31.96 -19.14
C ASP A 316 -2.45 -31.08 -19.56
N LYS A 317 -1.21 -31.59 -19.49
CA LYS A 317 0.02 -30.85 -19.80
C LYS A 317 0.01 -30.23 -21.19
N GLU A 318 -0.34 -30.98 -22.24
CA GLU A 318 -0.30 -30.49 -23.61
C GLU A 318 -1.34 -29.40 -23.90
N ASP A 319 -2.58 -29.60 -23.45
CA ASP A 319 -3.68 -28.66 -23.69
C ASP A 319 -3.51 -27.38 -22.84
N LEU A 320 -3.07 -27.51 -21.57
CA LEU A 320 -2.76 -26.36 -20.72
C LEU A 320 -1.57 -25.56 -21.27
N LEU A 321 -0.51 -26.23 -21.74
CA LEU A 321 0.60 -25.55 -22.42
C LEU A 321 0.11 -24.83 -23.68
N ARG A 322 -0.67 -25.50 -24.54
CA ARG A 322 -1.21 -24.89 -25.77
C ARG A 322 -2.00 -23.62 -25.46
N ALA A 323 -2.89 -23.68 -24.46
CA ALA A 323 -3.70 -22.54 -24.03
C ALA A 323 -2.88 -21.41 -23.38
N CYS A 324 -1.90 -21.73 -22.53
CA CYS A 324 -1.02 -20.71 -21.92
C CYS A 324 -0.06 -20.06 -22.91
N VAL A 325 0.41 -20.80 -23.92
CA VAL A 325 1.34 -20.28 -24.94
C VAL A 325 0.61 -19.42 -25.97
N ALA A 326 -0.57 -19.83 -26.45
CA ALA A 326 -1.32 -19.07 -27.44
C ALA A 326 -2.15 -17.91 -26.84
N ALA A 327 -2.14 -17.73 -25.51
CA ALA A 327 -2.68 -16.56 -24.78
C ALA A 327 -1.87 -15.24 -24.97
N ASP A 328 -1.39 -15.00 -26.18
CA ASP A 328 -0.89 -13.69 -26.63
C ASP A 328 -2.01 -12.66 -26.84
N LYS A 329 -3.26 -13.11 -26.96
CA LYS A 329 -4.45 -12.24 -26.80
C LYS A 329 -4.65 -11.85 -25.34
N ALA A 330 -5.20 -10.66 -25.10
CA ALA A 330 -5.52 -10.17 -23.75
C ALA A 330 -6.26 -11.26 -22.94
N TRP A 331 -5.69 -11.63 -21.80
CA TRP A 331 -6.22 -12.60 -20.85
C TRP A 331 -6.61 -13.97 -21.41
N GLY A 332 -6.05 -14.39 -22.54
CA GLY A 332 -6.40 -15.68 -23.15
C GLY A 332 -7.82 -15.74 -23.72
N GLN A 333 -8.40 -14.61 -24.14
CA GLN A 333 -9.69 -14.61 -24.82
C GLN A 333 -9.71 -15.58 -26.03
N GLY A 334 -10.61 -16.56 -25.97
CA GLY A 334 -10.76 -17.64 -26.96
C GLY A 334 -9.81 -18.85 -26.80
N GLN A 335 -9.04 -18.95 -25.71
CA GLN A 335 -7.98 -19.95 -25.53
C GLN A 335 -8.38 -21.26 -24.81
N HIS A 336 -9.64 -21.41 -24.39
CA HIS A 336 -10.08 -22.54 -23.55
C HIS A 336 -9.24 -22.73 -22.26
N LEU A 337 -8.70 -21.64 -21.70
CA LEU A 337 -8.05 -21.69 -20.37
C LEU A 337 -9.03 -22.27 -19.33
N PRO A 338 -8.56 -23.11 -18.39
CA PRO A 338 -9.42 -23.63 -17.33
C PRO A 338 -9.98 -22.48 -16.49
N ASN A 339 -11.22 -22.64 -16.05
CA ASN A 339 -11.89 -21.71 -15.16
C ASN A 339 -11.36 -21.90 -13.73
N LEU A 340 -10.66 -20.90 -13.21
CA LEU A 340 -10.04 -20.92 -11.88
C LEU A 340 -10.93 -20.31 -10.78
N GLY A 341 -12.22 -20.07 -11.08
CA GLY A 341 -13.14 -19.36 -10.20
C GLY A 341 -13.02 -17.83 -10.32
N PRO A 342 -13.74 -17.04 -9.51
CA PRO A 342 -13.65 -15.59 -9.56
C PRO A 342 -12.26 -15.10 -9.07
N PRO A 343 -11.65 -14.10 -9.73
CA PRO A 343 -10.41 -13.51 -9.26
C PRO A 343 -10.59 -12.68 -7.97
N LEU A 344 -9.49 -12.54 -7.22
CA LEU A 344 -9.38 -11.60 -6.09
C LEU A 344 -8.70 -10.31 -6.54
N ALA A 345 -9.38 -9.17 -6.42
CA ALA A 345 -8.78 -7.86 -6.60
C ALA A 345 -7.91 -7.47 -5.41
N LEU A 346 -6.60 -7.30 -5.64
CA LEU A 346 -5.70 -6.81 -4.59
C LEU A 346 -5.95 -5.32 -4.35
N LYS A 347 -6.25 -5.00 -3.09
CA LYS A 347 -6.37 -3.64 -2.57
C LYS A 347 -4.98 -3.17 -2.14
N LEU A 348 -4.38 -2.28 -2.93
CA LEU A 348 -3.00 -1.83 -2.75
C LEU A 348 -2.95 -0.31 -2.61
N SER A 349 -2.19 0.16 -1.64
CA SER A 349 -1.82 1.57 -1.48
C SER A 349 -0.48 1.86 -2.17
N PRO A 350 -0.16 3.13 -2.51
CA PRO A 350 1.15 3.50 -3.02
C PRO A 350 2.27 3.08 -2.04
N GLY A 351 3.27 2.36 -2.56
CA GLY A 351 4.36 1.78 -1.77
C GLY A 351 4.11 0.35 -1.28
N ASP A 352 2.91 -0.22 -1.47
CA ASP A 352 2.67 -1.64 -1.22
C ASP A 352 3.35 -2.51 -2.29
N VAL A 353 3.86 -3.67 -1.87
CA VAL A 353 4.59 -4.60 -2.72
C VAL A 353 3.90 -5.95 -2.75
N VAL A 354 3.75 -6.52 -3.94
CA VAL A 354 3.24 -7.86 -4.19
C VAL A 354 4.40 -8.73 -4.65
N LEU A 355 4.74 -9.74 -3.86
CA LEU A 355 5.64 -10.83 -4.27
C LEU A 355 4.76 -11.95 -4.82
N ALA A 356 4.98 -12.39 -6.06
CA ALA A 356 4.15 -13.41 -6.70
C ALA A 356 4.99 -14.49 -7.40
N HIS A 357 4.59 -15.75 -7.23
CA HIS A 357 5.19 -16.88 -7.93
C HIS A 357 4.92 -16.79 -9.44
N PRO A 358 5.89 -17.09 -10.33
CA PRO A 358 5.70 -16.96 -11.78
C PRO A 358 4.50 -17.74 -12.35
N LYS A 359 4.13 -18.87 -11.73
CA LYS A 359 2.98 -19.70 -12.13
C LYS A 359 1.66 -19.29 -11.47
N THR A 360 1.61 -18.24 -10.65
CA THR A 360 0.34 -17.71 -10.13
C THR A 360 -0.44 -17.03 -11.25
N ALA A 361 -1.64 -17.53 -11.52
CA ALA A 361 -2.54 -16.92 -12.50
C ALA A 361 -2.98 -15.53 -12.02
N HIS A 362 -2.93 -14.56 -12.93
CA HIS A 362 -3.26 -13.17 -12.64
C HIS A 362 -3.67 -12.41 -13.90
N ARG A 363 -4.24 -11.21 -13.69
CA ARG A 363 -4.56 -10.23 -14.74
C ARG A 363 -4.63 -8.81 -14.18
N GLY A 364 -4.67 -7.82 -15.06
CA GLY A 364 -5.20 -6.51 -14.76
C GLY A 364 -6.72 -6.56 -14.69
N GLY A 365 -7.27 -5.91 -13.67
CA GLY A 365 -8.69 -5.65 -13.54
C GLY A 365 -9.14 -4.47 -14.40
N PRO A 366 -10.45 -4.30 -14.58
CA PRO A 366 -11.00 -3.13 -15.24
C PRO A 366 -10.59 -1.85 -14.51
N ASN A 367 -10.40 -0.77 -15.25
CA ASN A 367 -10.23 0.57 -14.67
C ASN A 367 -11.37 1.51 -15.10
N PHE A 368 -12.41 1.62 -14.28
CA PHE A 368 -13.52 2.56 -14.48
C PHE A 368 -13.32 3.87 -13.69
N SER A 369 -12.18 4.04 -13.02
CA SER A 369 -11.81 5.28 -12.35
C SER A 369 -11.37 6.37 -13.35
N PRO A 370 -11.42 7.67 -12.99
CA PRO A 370 -10.89 8.76 -13.82
C PRO A 370 -9.34 8.86 -13.79
N HIS A 371 -8.64 7.88 -13.22
CA HIS A 371 -7.20 7.93 -12.97
C HIS A 371 -6.46 6.79 -13.65
N ILE A 372 -5.25 7.05 -14.14
CA ILE A 372 -4.35 5.98 -14.59
C ILE A 372 -3.85 5.24 -13.35
N ARG A 373 -3.96 3.91 -13.33
CA ARG A 373 -3.29 3.08 -12.32
C ARG A 373 -1.86 2.80 -12.75
N TYR A 374 -0.92 3.10 -11.86
CA TYR A 374 0.52 2.91 -12.08
C TYR A 374 1.03 1.74 -11.21
N GLN A 375 1.68 0.76 -11.84
CA GLN A 375 2.40 -0.30 -11.14
C GLN A 375 3.73 -0.62 -11.86
N VAL A 376 4.75 -0.96 -11.09
CA VAL A 376 6.07 -1.36 -11.61
C VAL A 376 6.30 -2.82 -11.29
N TYR A 377 6.76 -3.63 -12.26
CA TYR A 377 7.09 -5.04 -12.03
C TYR A 377 8.57 -5.33 -12.32
N PHE A 378 9.25 -5.91 -11.34
CA PHE A 378 10.57 -6.51 -11.52
C PHE A 378 10.43 -8.03 -11.64
N ARG A 379 11.18 -8.62 -12.57
CA ARG A 379 11.27 -10.07 -12.77
C ARG A 379 12.62 -10.54 -12.26
N ILE A 380 12.64 -11.01 -11.03
CA ILE A 380 13.87 -11.32 -10.29
C ILE A 380 14.33 -12.73 -10.63
N LYS A 381 15.64 -12.90 -10.80
CA LYS A 381 16.27 -14.17 -11.12
C LYS A 381 17.17 -14.64 -9.98
N HIS A 382 17.12 -15.94 -9.70
CA HIS A 382 18.17 -16.66 -9.02
C HIS A 382 19.46 -16.63 -9.88
N LYS A 383 20.64 -16.51 -9.27
CA LYS A 383 21.93 -16.47 -10.00
C LYS A 383 22.18 -17.72 -10.85
N ASP A 384 21.78 -18.89 -10.34
CA ASP A 384 21.85 -20.17 -11.03
C ASP A 384 20.58 -20.51 -11.83
N HIS A 385 19.68 -19.56 -12.09
CA HIS A 385 18.36 -19.84 -12.65
C HIS A 385 18.40 -20.70 -13.95
N ALA A 386 19.34 -20.44 -14.86
CA ALA A 386 19.52 -21.24 -16.08
C ALA A 386 19.96 -22.70 -15.82
N ARG A 387 20.57 -23.00 -14.67
CA ARG A 387 20.90 -24.38 -14.22
C ARG A 387 19.70 -25.07 -13.56
N LEU A 388 18.76 -24.29 -13.03
CA LEU A 388 17.59 -24.75 -12.29
C LEU A 388 16.31 -24.84 -13.15
N GLU A 389 16.30 -24.23 -14.35
CA GLU A 389 15.14 -24.16 -15.24
C GLU A 389 14.48 -25.53 -15.52
N THR A 390 15.28 -26.58 -15.74
CA THR A 390 14.76 -27.95 -15.93
C THR A 390 14.21 -28.59 -14.66
N GLN A 391 14.71 -28.20 -13.48
CA GLN A 391 14.20 -28.68 -12.20
C GLN A 391 12.83 -28.07 -11.88
N LEU A 392 12.57 -26.85 -12.35
CA LEU A 392 11.29 -26.16 -12.21
C LEU A 392 10.12 -26.89 -12.90
N GLU A 393 10.38 -27.83 -13.81
CA GLU A 393 9.35 -28.70 -14.40
C GLU A 393 8.66 -29.58 -13.35
N THR A 394 9.41 -30.11 -12.39
CA THR A 394 8.92 -31.07 -11.38
C THR A 394 8.97 -30.55 -9.94
N ASP A 395 9.75 -29.51 -9.66
CA ASP A 395 9.83 -28.84 -8.36
C ASP A 395 9.46 -27.36 -8.50
N LEU A 396 8.28 -27.00 -7.98
CA LEU A 396 7.72 -25.65 -8.03
C LEU A 396 8.62 -24.57 -7.40
N TYR A 397 9.55 -24.96 -6.52
CA TYR A 397 10.39 -24.07 -5.71
C TYR A 397 11.90 -24.24 -5.94
N ALA A 398 12.32 -24.94 -7.00
CA ALA A 398 13.74 -25.27 -7.24
C ALA A 398 14.70 -24.06 -7.27
N ASP A 399 14.20 -22.86 -7.62
CA ASP A 399 14.95 -21.61 -7.62
C ASP A 399 14.47 -20.58 -6.56
N LEU A 400 13.63 -21.03 -5.63
CA LEU A 400 13.09 -20.31 -4.48
C LEU A 400 13.51 -21.00 -3.18
N THR A 401 14.81 -21.05 -2.93
CA THR A 401 15.42 -21.86 -1.86
C THR A 401 14.94 -21.52 -0.44
N GLY A 402 14.48 -20.29 -0.21
CA GLY A 402 13.86 -19.90 1.06
C GLY A 402 12.52 -20.58 1.35
N CYS A 403 11.85 -21.10 0.32
CA CYS A 403 10.60 -21.86 0.42
C CYS A 403 10.83 -23.35 0.75
N CYS A 404 12.02 -23.91 0.55
CA CYS A 404 12.28 -25.36 0.67
C CYS A 404 12.03 -25.94 2.07
N HIS A 405 12.07 -25.13 3.12
CA HIS A 405 11.80 -25.55 4.51
C HIS A 405 10.33 -25.43 4.91
N VAL A 406 9.49 -24.85 4.05
CA VAL A 406 8.07 -24.64 4.28
C VAL A 406 7.30 -25.90 3.86
N ILE A 407 7.26 -26.89 4.74
CA ILE A 407 6.48 -28.12 4.54
C ILE A 407 4.99 -27.74 4.50
N LEU A 408 4.31 -28.03 3.37
CA LEU A 408 2.87 -27.82 3.14
C LEU A 408 2.18 -29.12 2.73
#